data_AF-A0AAD9QA02-F1
#
_entry.id   AF-A0AAD9QA02-F1
#
_cell.length_a   1.000
_cell.length_b   1.000
_cell.length_c   1.000
_cell.angle_alpha   90.00
_cell.angle_beta   90.00
_cell.angle_gamma   90.00
#
_symmetry.space_group_name_H-M   'P 1'
#
loop_
_entity.id
_entity.type
_entity.pdbx_description
1 polymer ?
#
loop_
_entity_poly.entity_id
_entity_poly.type
_entity_poly.pdbx_seq_one_letter_code
_entity_poly.pdbx_strand_id
1 'polypeptide(L)'
;MTLDKLPGIRGDLMRTDPEWEKWDFAKLNEAVRLWTRRNPIDTKSHERDLGERRNQKWDRSRKLYQARGQDFKRRECVYCGDVSHKPSNSQKITKIEERRATLAQKNLCFNCIAPNHRAAECFSKATCQHCKKRHHTSICDVATEEEAKVIREVLKTSQTKESADVMDQLLEMHDLRRALRVNTWVARFIHNCRGRQKLSGPLSKSEIDN
;
A
#
# COMPACT_ATOMS: atom_id res chain seq x y z
N MET A 1 -38.91 -1.29 35.45
CA MET A 1 -37.61 -2.00 35.63
C MET A 1 -37.03 -2.35 34.26
N THR A 2 -35.75 -2.73 34.16
CA THR A 2 -35.02 -2.89 32.88
C THR A 2 -35.22 -4.22 32.15
N LEU A 3 -36.19 -5.05 32.55
CA LEU A 3 -36.42 -6.40 31.98
C LEU A 3 -36.81 -6.40 30.50
N ASP A 4 -37.36 -5.30 29.96
CA ASP A 4 -37.63 -5.14 28.52
C ASP A 4 -36.34 -5.19 27.67
N LYS A 5 -35.18 -4.94 28.28
CA LYS A 5 -33.86 -4.99 27.63
C LYS A 5 -33.30 -6.42 27.48
N LEU A 6 -33.98 -7.44 28.02
CA LEU A 6 -33.52 -8.84 28.04
C LEU A 6 -34.52 -9.82 27.40
N PRO A 7 -35.08 -9.54 26.21
CA PRO A 7 -36.20 -10.32 25.65
C PRO A 7 -35.89 -11.81 25.46
N GLY A 8 -34.64 -12.17 25.17
CA GLY A 8 -34.23 -13.56 24.93
C GLY A 8 -34.15 -14.46 26.18
N ILE A 9 -34.14 -13.89 27.38
CA ILE A 9 -34.06 -14.66 28.66
C ILE A 9 -35.16 -14.29 29.66
N ARG A 10 -35.95 -13.25 29.36
CA ARG A 10 -37.01 -12.72 30.22
C ARG A 10 -38.04 -13.80 30.60
N GLY A 11 -38.49 -14.60 29.64
CA GLY A 11 -39.50 -15.65 29.87
C GLY A 11 -39.04 -16.68 30.90
N ASP A 12 -37.79 -17.13 30.82
CA ASP A 12 -37.22 -18.10 31.75
C ASP A 12 -37.04 -17.56 33.17
N LEU A 13 -36.63 -16.29 33.29
CA LEU A 13 -36.44 -15.61 34.57
C LEU A 13 -37.79 -15.41 35.30
N MET A 14 -38.82 -15.00 34.56
CA MET A 14 -40.13 -14.69 35.13
C MET A 14 -40.98 -15.93 35.42
N ARG A 15 -40.72 -17.07 34.75
CA ARG A 15 -41.51 -18.31 34.95
C ARG A 15 -41.40 -18.88 36.36
N THR A 16 -40.38 -18.50 37.13
CA THR A 16 -40.13 -19.02 38.48
C THR A 16 -40.72 -18.19 39.62
N ASP A 17 -41.25 -16.99 39.37
CA ASP A 17 -41.80 -16.12 40.42
C ASP A 17 -42.97 -15.25 39.89
N PRO A 18 -44.21 -15.45 40.38
CA PRO A 18 -45.36 -14.63 39.99
C PRO A 18 -45.22 -13.13 40.34
N GLU A 19 -44.42 -12.75 41.34
CA GLU A 19 -44.23 -11.37 41.78
C GLU A 19 -43.03 -10.66 41.11
N TRP A 20 -42.60 -11.15 39.94
CA TRP A 20 -41.48 -10.60 39.17
C TRP A 20 -41.57 -9.09 38.87
N GLU A 21 -42.77 -8.52 38.81
CA GLU A 21 -43.00 -7.08 38.58
C GLU A 21 -42.50 -6.20 39.75
N LYS A 22 -42.45 -6.76 40.96
CA LYS A 22 -42.06 -6.06 42.20
C LYS A 22 -40.56 -6.18 42.53
N TRP A 23 -39.77 -6.88 41.70
CA TRP A 23 -38.52 -7.55 42.10
C TRP A 23 -37.37 -6.73 42.70
N ASP A 24 -37.26 -5.41 42.51
CA ASP A 24 -36.02 -4.65 42.73
C ASP A 24 -34.83 -5.07 41.84
N PHE A 25 -33.63 -4.50 42.08
CA PHE A 25 -32.42 -4.80 41.31
C PHE A 25 -31.58 -5.96 41.86
N ALA A 26 -31.56 -6.17 43.17
CA ALA A 26 -30.83 -7.24 43.82
C ALA A 26 -31.45 -8.61 43.50
N LYS A 27 -32.79 -8.74 43.60
CA LYS A 27 -33.49 -9.99 43.24
C LYS A 27 -33.36 -10.30 41.75
N LEU A 28 -33.43 -9.29 40.90
CA LEU A 28 -33.18 -9.41 39.46
C LEU A 28 -31.76 -9.89 39.15
N ASN A 29 -30.74 -9.31 39.78
CA ASN A 29 -29.35 -9.69 39.56
C ASN A 29 -29.10 -11.14 40.02
N GLU A 30 -29.62 -11.55 41.17
CA GLU A 30 -29.51 -12.93 41.65
C GLU A 30 -30.24 -13.91 40.72
N ALA A 31 -31.44 -13.58 40.22
CA ALA A 31 -32.15 -14.39 39.25
C ALA A 31 -31.35 -14.58 37.94
N VAL A 32 -30.75 -13.50 37.40
CA VAL A 32 -29.88 -13.55 36.21
C VAL A 32 -28.63 -14.40 36.49
N ARG A 33 -28.00 -14.25 37.65
CA ARG A 33 -26.83 -15.04 38.08
C ARG A 33 -27.17 -16.53 38.15
N LEU A 34 -28.30 -16.89 38.76
CA LEU A 34 -28.78 -18.27 38.84
C LEU A 34 -29.16 -18.84 37.46
N TRP A 35 -29.80 -18.06 36.60
CA TRP A 35 -30.09 -18.47 35.22
C TRP A 35 -28.80 -18.72 34.43
N THR A 36 -27.78 -17.87 34.58
CA THR A 36 -26.47 -18.05 33.91
C THR A 36 -25.75 -19.32 34.40
N ARG A 37 -25.87 -19.67 35.69
CA ARG A 37 -25.32 -20.94 36.22
C ARG A 37 -26.09 -22.18 35.74
N ARG A 38 -27.40 -22.05 35.47
CA ARG A 38 -28.26 -23.13 34.95
C ARG A 38 -28.14 -23.31 33.44
N ASN A 39 -27.74 -22.26 32.71
CA ASN A 39 -27.55 -22.26 31.26
C ASN A 39 -26.08 -21.98 30.92
N PRO A 40 -25.16 -22.94 31.18
CA PRO A 40 -23.76 -22.78 30.83
C PRO A 40 -23.60 -22.68 29.31
N ILE A 41 -23.25 -21.49 28.83
CA ILE A 41 -22.91 -21.25 27.44
C ILE A 41 -21.56 -21.91 27.17
N ASP A 42 -21.50 -22.98 26.37
CA ASP A 42 -20.22 -23.47 25.84
C ASP A 42 -19.66 -22.40 24.88
N THR A 43 -18.79 -21.56 25.40
CA THR A 43 -18.12 -20.50 24.64
C THR A 43 -17.37 -21.06 23.44
N LYS A 44 -16.85 -22.30 23.52
CA LYS A 44 -16.20 -22.97 22.39
C LYS A 44 -17.19 -23.38 21.31
N SER A 45 -18.45 -23.70 21.64
CA SER A 45 -19.51 -23.91 20.64
C SER A 45 -19.90 -22.61 19.95
N HIS A 46 -20.05 -21.52 20.71
CA HIS A 46 -20.43 -20.22 20.16
C HIS A 46 -19.33 -19.60 19.29
N GLU A 47 -18.05 -19.75 19.68
CA GLU A 47 -16.92 -19.37 18.83
C GLU A 47 -16.81 -20.23 17.56
N ARG A 48 -17.07 -21.54 17.66
CA ARG A 48 -17.18 -22.42 16.48
C ARG A 48 -18.31 -22.00 15.56
N ASP A 49 -19.53 -21.77 16.06
CA ASP A 49 -20.70 -21.43 15.24
C ASP A 49 -20.57 -20.03 14.60
N LEU A 50 -19.98 -19.04 15.30
CA LEU A 50 -19.61 -17.76 14.70
C LEU A 50 -18.50 -17.90 13.64
N GLY A 51 -17.52 -18.77 13.88
CA GLY A 51 -16.48 -19.13 12.93
C GLY A 51 -17.06 -19.77 11.66
N GLU A 52 -17.94 -20.75 11.82
CA GLU A 52 -18.62 -21.46 10.74
C GLU A 52 -19.57 -20.54 9.97
N ARG A 53 -20.33 -19.66 10.62
CA ARG A 53 -21.16 -18.65 9.93
C ARG A 53 -20.32 -17.67 9.10
N ARG A 54 -19.14 -17.24 9.59
CA ARG A 54 -18.18 -16.46 8.79
C ARG A 54 -17.64 -17.27 7.62
N ASN A 55 -17.24 -18.52 7.85
CA ASN A 55 -16.64 -19.38 6.84
C ASN A 55 -17.66 -19.76 5.74
N GLN A 56 -18.91 -20.05 6.10
CA GLN A 56 -20.01 -20.28 5.16
C GLN A 56 -20.33 -19.05 4.31
N LYS A 57 -20.24 -17.83 4.86
CA LYS A 57 -20.45 -16.60 4.08
C LYS A 57 -19.30 -16.39 3.08
N TRP A 58 -18.07 -16.68 3.47
CA TRP A 58 -16.91 -16.65 2.60
C TRP A 58 -16.97 -17.74 1.51
N ASP A 59 -17.35 -18.96 1.87
CA ASP A 59 -17.44 -20.12 0.97
C ASP A 59 -18.62 -20.02 0.00
N ARG A 60 -19.79 -19.53 0.42
CA ARG A 60 -20.89 -19.18 -0.50
C ARG A 60 -20.46 -18.10 -1.49
N SER A 61 -19.77 -17.06 -1.02
CA SER A 61 -19.22 -16.01 -1.89
C SER A 61 -18.24 -16.62 -2.90
N ARG A 62 -17.28 -17.44 -2.44
CA ARG A 62 -16.30 -18.15 -3.28
C ARG A 62 -16.97 -19.06 -4.32
N LYS A 63 -18.00 -19.83 -3.94
CA LYS A 63 -18.77 -20.70 -4.85
C LYS A 63 -19.58 -19.91 -5.88
N LEU A 64 -20.19 -18.79 -5.50
CA LEU A 64 -20.83 -17.85 -6.44
C LEU A 64 -19.83 -17.21 -7.41
N TYR A 65 -18.59 -16.92 -6.96
CA TYR A 65 -17.53 -16.47 -7.85
C TYR A 65 -17.01 -17.58 -8.78
N GLN A 66 -17.00 -18.84 -8.35
CA GLN A 66 -16.56 -19.99 -9.17
C GLN A 66 -17.60 -20.40 -10.23
N ALA A 67 -18.89 -20.19 -9.99
CA ALA A 67 -19.95 -20.47 -10.97
C ALA A 67 -19.85 -19.61 -12.25
N ARG A 68 -19.13 -18.47 -12.19
CA ARG A 68 -18.60 -17.78 -13.37
C ARG A 68 -17.14 -18.17 -13.50
N GLY A 69 -16.83 -19.12 -14.40
CA GLY A 69 -15.48 -19.65 -14.62
C GLY A 69 -14.46 -18.65 -15.17
N GLN A 70 -14.19 -17.57 -14.43
CA GLN A 70 -12.99 -16.76 -14.58
C GLN A 70 -11.91 -17.38 -13.71
N ASP A 71 -11.04 -18.15 -14.37
CA ASP A 71 -9.74 -18.52 -13.83
C ASP A 71 -9.11 -17.32 -13.13
N PHE A 72 -8.50 -17.52 -11.96
CA PHE A 72 -7.66 -16.51 -11.30
C PHE A 72 -6.32 -16.35 -12.06
N LYS A 73 -6.38 -16.11 -13.38
CA LYS A 73 -5.25 -15.61 -14.16
C LYS A 73 -4.80 -14.31 -13.52
N ARG A 74 -3.56 -14.30 -13.03
CA ARG A 74 -2.94 -13.09 -12.48
C ARG A 74 -3.07 -11.99 -13.52
N ARG A 75 -3.60 -10.83 -13.14
CA ARG A 75 -3.90 -9.76 -14.12
C ARG A 75 -2.63 -9.28 -14.79
N GLU A 76 -2.50 -9.62 -16.06
CA GLU A 76 -1.51 -9.08 -16.98
C GLU A 76 -1.61 -7.56 -17.05
N CYS A 77 -0.46 -6.89 -17.19
CA CYS A 77 -0.41 -5.46 -17.37
C CYS A 77 -1.04 -5.07 -18.71
N VAL A 78 -2.10 -4.28 -18.68
CA VAL A 78 -2.88 -3.88 -19.87
C VAL A 78 -2.06 -3.17 -20.96
N TYR A 79 -0.91 -2.59 -20.60
CA TYR A 79 -0.03 -1.87 -21.53
C TYR A 79 1.03 -2.77 -22.21
N CYS A 80 1.46 -3.87 -21.59
CA CYS A 80 2.56 -4.70 -22.10
C CYS A 80 2.31 -6.21 -22.13
N GLY A 81 1.31 -6.73 -21.41
CA GLY A 81 1.02 -8.16 -21.27
C GLY A 81 1.73 -8.83 -20.07
N ASP A 82 2.69 -8.16 -19.43
CA ASP A 82 3.47 -8.77 -18.36
C ASP A 82 2.67 -8.93 -17.06
N VAL A 83 2.82 -10.09 -16.42
CA VAL A 83 2.24 -10.40 -15.09
C VAL A 83 3.09 -9.84 -13.93
N SER A 84 4.33 -9.41 -14.21
CA SER A 84 5.33 -9.04 -13.21
C SER A 84 5.00 -7.75 -12.44
N HIS A 85 4.30 -6.80 -13.07
CA HIS A 85 4.04 -5.48 -12.50
C HIS A 85 2.60 -4.99 -12.67
N LYS A 86 2.22 -4.04 -11.82
CA LYS A 86 0.93 -3.33 -11.91
C LYS A 86 0.95 -2.34 -13.08
N PRO A 87 -0.20 -2.06 -13.75
CA PRO A 87 -0.27 -1.07 -14.83
C PRO A 87 0.26 0.33 -14.47
N SER A 88 0.21 0.74 -13.19
CA SER A 88 0.83 1.98 -12.70
C SER A 88 2.33 2.07 -12.99
N ASN A 89 3.05 0.95 -12.95
CA ASN A 89 4.51 0.88 -12.98
C ASN A 89 5.03 0.50 -14.39
N SER A 90 4.18 0.56 -15.42
CA SER A 90 4.52 0.03 -16.74
C SER A 90 5.35 1.00 -17.57
N GLN A 91 6.61 0.62 -17.86
CA GLN A 91 7.56 1.45 -18.60
C GLN A 91 7.29 1.51 -20.11
N LYS A 92 6.53 0.55 -20.68
CA LYS A 92 6.29 0.44 -22.14
C LYS A 92 5.53 1.62 -22.77
N ILE A 93 4.68 2.29 -21.99
CA ILE A 93 3.95 3.49 -22.43
C ILE A 93 4.20 4.58 -21.38
N THR A 94 4.99 5.59 -21.75
CA THR A 94 5.35 6.72 -20.88
C THR A 94 4.37 7.88 -20.98
N LYS A 95 3.78 8.15 -22.15
CA LYS A 95 2.82 9.26 -22.31
C LYS A 95 1.44 8.91 -21.75
N ILE A 96 0.86 9.82 -20.97
CA ILE A 96 -0.48 9.65 -20.39
C ILE A 96 -1.56 9.52 -21.46
N GLU A 97 -1.48 10.29 -22.55
CA GLU A 97 -2.47 10.23 -23.63
C GLU A 97 -2.46 8.89 -24.37
N GLU A 98 -1.30 8.27 -24.57
CA GLU A 98 -1.20 6.92 -25.13
C GLU A 98 -1.79 5.86 -24.17
N ARG A 99 -1.61 6.05 -22.85
CA ARG A 99 -2.27 5.20 -21.83
C ARG A 99 -3.79 5.38 -21.83
N ARG A 100 -4.30 6.61 -21.99
CA ARG A 100 -5.74 6.92 -22.11
C ARG A 100 -6.32 6.30 -23.39
N ALA A 101 -5.65 6.48 -24.53
CA ALA A 101 -6.03 5.87 -25.80
C ALA A 101 -6.08 4.34 -25.72
N THR A 102 -5.09 3.70 -25.09
CA THR A 102 -5.07 2.24 -24.90
C THR A 102 -6.26 1.75 -24.08
N LEU A 103 -6.65 2.46 -23.02
CA LEU A 103 -7.82 2.10 -22.21
C LEU A 103 -9.14 2.32 -22.97
N ALA A 104 -9.23 3.39 -23.77
CA ALA A 104 -10.39 3.66 -24.62
C ALA A 104 -10.55 2.59 -25.72
N GLN A 105 -9.47 2.28 -26.46
CA GLN A 105 -9.45 1.25 -27.50
C GLN A 105 -9.85 -0.14 -26.97
N LYS A 106 -9.43 -0.48 -25.74
CA LYS A 106 -9.76 -1.76 -25.10
C LYS A 106 -11.11 -1.75 -24.34
N ASN A 107 -11.88 -0.66 -24.40
CA ASN A 107 -13.14 -0.46 -23.68
C ASN A 107 -13.04 -0.75 -22.17
N LEU A 108 -11.95 -0.29 -21.54
CA LEU A 108 -11.66 -0.50 -20.13
C LEU A 108 -12.02 0.72 -19.27
N CYS A 109 -12.59 0.47 -18.10
CA CYS A 109 -12.92 1.52 -17.14
C CYS A 109 -11.68 2.30 -16.69
N PHE A 110 -11.67 3.62 -16.92
CA PHE A 110 -10.59 4.53 -16.53
C PHE A 110 -10.31 4.58 -15.02
N ASN A 111 -11.20 4.06 -14.15
CA ASN A 111 -10.97 4.01 -12.70
C ASN A 111 -10.32 2.70 -12.22
N CYS A 112 -10.80 1.54 -12.69
CA CYS A 112 -10.40 0.23 -12.16
C CYS A 112 -9.74 -0.72 -13.18
N ILE A 113 -9.58 -0.29 -14.44
CA ILE A 113 -9.02 -1.08 -15.54
C ILE A 113 -9.68 -2.47 -15.61
N ALA A 114 -11.00 -2.46 -15.68
CA ALA A 114 -11.82 -3.65 -15.91
C ALA A 114 -12.83 -3.36 -17.03
N PRO A 115 -13.23 -4.38 -17.81
CA PRO A 115 -14.15 -4.21 -18.92
C PRO A 115 -15.59 -3.94 -18.46
N ASN A 116 -16.47 -3.73 -19.44
CA ASN A 116 -17.94 -3.73 -19.33
C ASN A 116 -18.57 -2.58 -18.53
N HIS A 117 -17.86 -1.50 -18.20
CA HIS A 117 -18.46 -0.30 -17.58
C HIS A 117 -17.57 0.95 -17.74
N ARG A 118 -18.18 2.14 -17.63
CA ARG A 118 -17.45 3.42 -17.64
C ARG A 118 -17.10 3.88 -16.21
N ALA A 119 -16.20 4.86 -16.07
CA ALA A 119 -15.76 5.35 -14.76
C ALA A 119 -16.89 5.99 -13.91
N ALA A 120 -17.91 6.56 -14.57
CA ALA A 120 -19.12 7.08 -13.92
C ALA A 120 -19.95 5.97 -13.27
N GLU A 121 -20.16 4.85 -13.97
CA GLU A 121 -20.89 3.66 -13.51
C GLU A 121 -20.03 2.72 -12.64
N CYS A 122 -18.79 3.12 -12.32
CA CYS A 122 -17.84 2.24 -11.64
C CYS A 122 -18.15 2.11 -10.14
N PHE A 123 -18.64 0.95 -9.74
CA PHE A 123 -18.85 0.56 -8.33
C PHE A 123 -17.56 0.53 -7.48
N SER A 124 -16.38 0.59 -8.10
CA SER A 124 -15.13 0.69 -7.36
C SER A 124 -15.05 2.00 -6.59
N LYS A 125 -14.73 1.89 -5.29
CA LYS A 125 -14.38 3.01 -4.41
C LYS A 125 -12.89 3.38 -4.51
N ALA A 126 -12.12 2.73 -5.39
CA ALA A 126 -10.74 3.09 -5.65
C ALA A 126 -10.62 4.54 -6.17
N THR A 127 -9.56 5.20 -5.73
CA THR A 127 -9.18 6.57 -6.08
C THR A 127 -7.68 6.62 -6.38
N CYS A 128 -7.26 7.66 -7.09
CA CYS A 128 -5.86 7.87 -7.46
C CYS A 128 -4.96 8.01 -6.23
N GLN A 129 -3.79 7.37 -6.25
CA GLN A 129 -2.84 7.48 -5.15
C GLN A 129 -2.22 8.89 -5.04
N HIS A 130 -2.00 9.60 -6.16
CA HIS A 130 -1.47 10.96 -6.17
C HIS A 130 -2.55 12.00 -5.85
N CYS A 131 -3.54 12.18 -6.72
CA CYS A 131 -4.49 13.30 -6.61
C CYS A 131 -5.84 12.98 -5.92
N LYS A 132 -6.04 11.75 -5.44
CA LYS A 132 -7.27 11.25 -4.77
C LYS A 132 -8.58 11.33 -5.58
N LYS A 133 -8.54 11.76 -6.86
CA LYS A 133 -9.71 11.77 -7.77
C LYS A 133 -10.09 10.36 -8.25
N ARG A 134 -11.29 10.19 -8.83
CA ARG A 134 -11.81 8.92 -9.38
C ARG A 134 -11.20 8.59 -10.77
N HIS A 135 -9.93 8.24 -10.79
CA HIS A 135 -9.27 7.59 -11.93
C HIS A 135 -8.20 6.61 -11.44
N HIS A 136 -7.74 5.73 -12.33
CA HIS A 136 -6.61 4.85 -12.06
C HIS A 136 -5.30 5.64 -12.02
N THR A 137 -4.40 5.28 -11.09
CA THR A 137 -3.12 5.99 -10.86
C THR A 137 -2.26 6.13 -12.13
N SER A 138 -2.31 5.16 -13.06
CA SER A 138 -1.50 5.17 -14.30
C SER A 138 -1.86 6.27 -15.31
N ILE A 139 -3.00 6.95 -15.17
CA ILE A 139 -3.47 8.03 -16.06
C ILE A 139 -3.61 9.38 -15.34
N CYS A 140 -2.89 9.55 -14.23
CA CYS A 140 -2.92 10.75 -13.40
C CYS A 140 -1.95 11.83 -13.90
N ASP A 141 -2.49 12.97 -14.35
CA ASP A 141 -1.72 14.11 -14.87
C ASP A 141 -0.84 14.79 -13.80
N VAL A 142 -1.18 14.58 -12.53
CA VAL A 142 -0.46 15.16 -11.39
C VAL A 142 0.89 14.46 -11.18
N ALA A 143 0.96 13.15 -11.43
CA ALA A 143 2.19 12.36 -11.26
C ALA A 143 3.36 12.89 -12.11
N THR A 144 3.08 13.35 -13.33
CA THR A 144 4.11 13.95 -14.20
C THR A 144 4.63 15.29 -13.69
N GLU A 145 3.86 16.05 -12.92
CA GLU A 145 4.30 17.33 -12.34
C GLU A 145 5.21 17.09 -11.12
N GLU A 146 4.90 16.12 -10.26
CA GLU A 146 5.79 15.73 -9.16
C GLU A 146 7.09 15.09 -9.68
N GLU A 147 7.01 14.15 -10.63
CA GLU A 147 8.19 13.55 -11.25
C GLU A 147 9.07 14.63 -11.91
N ALA A 148 8.48 15.58 -12.64
CA ALA A 148 9.21 16.70 -13.23
C ALA A 148 9.78 17.68 -12.19
N LYS A 149 9.20 17.80 -10.99
CA LYS A 149 9.80 18.58 -9.88
C LYS A 149 11.02 17.87 -9.31
N VAL A 150 10.90 16.57 -8.98
CA VAL A 150 12.02 15.76 -8.47
C VAL A 150 13.15 15.72 -9.49
N ILE A 151 12.87 15.51 -10.77
CA ILE A 151 13.89 15.52 -11.83
C ILE A 151 14.59 16.90 -11.93
N ARG A 152 13.83 18.01 -11.87
CA ARG A 152 14.41 19.38 -11.84
C ARG A 152 15.27 19.62 -10.60
N GLU A 153 14.88 19.11 -9.45
CA GLU A 153 15.59 19.25 -8.18
C GLU A 153 16.90 18.43 -8.19
N VAL A 154 16.84 17.17 -8.61
CA VAL A 154 18.02 16.30 -8.80
C VAL A 154 18.99 16.87 -9.84
N LEU A 155 18.50 17.45 -10.95
CA LEU A 155 19.35 18.13 -11.94
C LEU A 155 20.01 19.40 -11.37
N LYS A 156 19.32 20.17 -10.53
CA LYS A 156 19.90 21.32 -9.83
C LYS A 156 20.98 20.88 -8.84
N THR A 157 20.77 19.82 -8.06
CA THR A 157 21.79 19.29 -7.14
C THR A 157 22.96 18.65 -7.86
N SER A 158 22.76 18.17 -9.10
CA SER A 158 23.83 17.62 -9.94
C SER A 158 24.65 18.72 -10.66
N GLN A 159 24.11 19.93 -10.75
CA GLN A 159 24.77 21.13 -11.26
C GLN A 159 25.38 21.95 -10.11
N THR A 160 26.13 21.31 -9.22
CA THR A 160 27.11 22.05 -8.42
C THR A 160 28.15 22.61 -9.37
N LYS A 161 28.27 23.93 -9.40
CA LYS A 161 29.33 24.60 -10.16
C LYS A 161 30.68 24.17 -9.59
N GLU A 162 31.47 23.60 -10.51
CA GLU A 162 32.93 23.69 -10.57
C GLU A 162 33.76 23.12 -9.42
N SER A 163 34.72 22.26 -9.80
CA SER A 163 35.70 21.58 -8.95
C SER A 163 36.70 22.49 -8.23
N ALA A 164 36.57 23.81 -8.36
CA ALA A 164 37.44 24.79 -7.69
C ALA A 164 37.18 24.79 -6.17
N ASP A 165 35.91 24.97 -5.75
CA ASP A 165 35.53 25.18 -4.35
C ASP A 165 36.02 24.07 -3.40
N VAL A 166 35.96 22.80 -3.84
CA VAL A 166 36.44 21.65 -3.04
C VAL A 166 37.97 21.59 -2.97
N MET A 167 38.67 22.00 -4.03
CA MET A 167 40.14 22.06 -4.07
C MET A 167 40.64 23.20 -3.18
N ASP A 168 39.99 24.35 -3.27
CA ASP A 168 40.34 25.56 -2.50
C ASP A 168 40.07 25.35 -1.00
N GLN A 169 38.92 24.81 -0.60
CA GLN A 169 38.64 24.43 0.80
C GLN A 169 39.65 23.39 1.35
N LEU A 170 40.13 22.47 0.51
CA LEU A 170 41.17 21.51 0.90
C LEU A 170 42.53 22.18 1.11
N LEU A 171 42.85 23.23 0.35
CA LEU A 171 44.07 24.02 0.49
C LEU A 171 44.02 24.99 1.68
N GLU A 172 42.83 25.45 2.08
CA GLU A 172 42.64 26.22 3.31
C GLU A 172 42.84 25.37 4.58
N MET A 173 42.41 24.10 4.56
CA MET A 173 42.48 23.22 5.72
C MET A 173 43.78 22.42 5.84
N HIS A 174 44.48 22.14 4.74
CA HIS A 174 45.59 21.19 4.68
C HIS A 174 46.76 21.70 3.83
N ASP A 175 47.97 21.22 4.13
CA ASP A 175 49.14 21.50 3.31
C ASP A 175 48.94 20.99 1.87
N LEU A 176 49.51 21.70 0.89
CA LEU A 176 49.38 21.41 -0.55
C LEU A 176 49.59 19.92 -0.88
N ARG A 177 50.55 19.26 -0.21
CA ARG A 177 50.88 17.85 -0.45
C ARG A 177 49.78 16.90 0.03
N ARG A 178 49.06 17.25 1.08
CA ARG A 178 47.89 16.53 1.60
C ARG A 178 46.64 16.84 0.78
N ALA A 179 46.39 18.11 0.45
CA ALA A 179 45.28 18.53 -0.40
C ALA A 179 45.28 17.81 -1.76
N LEU A 180 46.43 17.81 -2.46
CA LEU A 180 46.61 17.09 -3.73
C LEU A 180 46.31 15.60 -3.59
N ARG A 181 46.85 14.92 -2.56
CA ARG A 181 46.60 13.49 -2.34
C ARG A 181 45.13 13.16 -2.06
N VAL A 182 44.42 14.01 -1.32
CA VAL A 182 42.98 13.83 -1.07
C VAL A 182 42.19 14.01 -2.38
N ASN A 183 42.45 15.07 -3.14
CA ASN A 183 41.79 15.30 -4.42
C ASN A 183 42.03 14.16 -5.41
N THR A 184 43.29 13.69 -5.52
CA THR A 184 43.66 12.53 -6.34
C THR A 184 42.88 11.27 -5.94
N TRP A 185 42.75 11.03 -4.63
CA TRP A 185 41.99 9.89 -4.11
C TRP A 185 40.49 10.00 -4.45
N VAL A 186 39.90 11.19 -4.31
CA VAL A 186 38.50 11.46 -4.69
C VAL A 186 38.30 11.26 -6.20
N ALA A 187 39.20 11.77 -7.04
CA ALA A 187 39.17 11.57 -8.49
C ALA A 187 39.25 10.08 -8.86
N ARG A 188 40.18 9.32 -8.26
CA ARG A 188 40.29 7.85 -8.45
C ARG A 188 39.06 7.10 -7.94
N PHE A 189 38.47 7.52 -6.81
CA PHE A 189 37.24 6.94 -6.29
C PHE A 189 36.08 7.15 -7.29
N ILE A 190 35.89 8.37 -7.79
CA ILE A 190 34.88 8.69 -8.81
C ILE A 190 35.11 7.90 -10.10
N HIS A 191 36.37 7.76 -10.55
CA HIS A 191 36.74 6.91 -11.68
C HIS A 191 36.32 5.45 -11.44
N ASN A 192 36.67 4.87 -10.29
CA ASN A 192 36.32 3.50 -9.92
C ASN A 192 34.81 3.25 -9.74
N CYS A 193 34.02 4.29 -9.45
CA CYS A 193 32.57 4.23 -9.42
C CYS A 193 31.93 4.28 -10.83
N ARG A 194 32.62 4.86 -11.82
CA ARG A 194 32.12 5.03 -13.21
C ARG A 194 32.66 3.97 -14.17
N GLY A 195 33.85 3.43 -13.92
CA GLY A 195 34.57 2.50 -14.80
C GLY A 195 34.31 1.02 -14.52
N ARG A 196 34.56 0.17 -15.53
CA ARG A 196 34.53 -1.31 -15.38
C ARG A 196 35.84 -1.90 -14.87
N GLN A 197 36.97 -1.24 -15.13
CA GLN A 197 38.28 -1.57 -14.56
C GLN A 197 38.52 -0.65 -13.36
N LYS A 198 39.08 -1.20 -12.28
CA LYS A 198 39.30 -0.47 -11.03
C LYS A 198 40.79 -0.30 -10.76
N LEU A 199 41.22 0.94 -10.52
CA LEU A 199 42.56 1.26 -10.06
C LEU A 199 42.70 0.93 -8.57
N SER A 200 43.77 0.22 -8.21
CA SER A 200 44.02 -0.30 -6.86
C SER A 200 45.48 -0.08 -6.45
N GLY A 201 45.79 -0.24 -5.16
CA GLY A 201 47.11 0.02 -4.58
C GLY A 201 47.36 1.50 -4.25
N PRO A 202 48.60 1.89 -3.92
CA PRO A 202 48.96 3.28 -3.64
C PRO A 202 48.62 4.24 -4.77
N LEU A 203 48.48 5.54 -4.45
CA LEU A 203 48.41 6.60 -5.47
C LEU A 203 49.76 6.69 -6.19
N SER A 204 49.77 6.61 -7.52
CA SER A 204 50.98 6.81 -8.31
C SER A 204 51.29 8.30 -8.43
N LYS A 205 52.57 8.63 -8.67
CA LYS A 205 52.99 10.03 -8.87
C LYS A 205 52.24 10.68 -10.04
N SER A 206 52.08 9.95 -11.15
CA SER A 206 51.34 10.37 -12.35
C SER A 206 49.85 10.64 -12.13
N GLU A 207 49.25 10.18 -11.04
CA GLU A 207 47.87 10.56 -10.69
C GLU A 207 47.83 11.83 -9.84
N ILE A 208 48.86 12.11 -9.05
CA ILE A 208 48.95 13.29 -8.17
C ILE A 208 49.36 14.55 -8.94
N ASP A 209 50.08 14.38 -10.05
CA ASP A 209 50.56 15.45 -10.92
C ASP A 209 49.57 15.81 -12.07
N ASN A 210 48.30 15.32 -12.03
CA ASN A 210 47.20 15.59 -13.00
C ASN A 210 46.02 16.32 -12.33
#